data_AF-G5LVN8-F1
#
_entry.id   AF-G5LVN8-F1
#
_cell.length_a   1.000
_cell.length_b   1.000
_cell.length_c   1.000
_cell.angle_alpha   90.00
_cell.angle_beta   90.00
_cell.angle_gamma   90.00
#
_symmetry.space_group_name_H-M   'P 1'
#
loop_
_entity.id
_entity.type
_entity.pdbx_description
1 polymer ?
#
loop_
_entity_poly.entity_id
_entity_poly.type
_entity_poly.pdbx_seq_one_letter_code
_entity_poly.pdbx_strand_id
1 'polypeptide(L)'
;MLTSDTRRAIRRLSERLNIDVVPIESMIDQMGKTAGGEFLQYLHRPDESHLQNAAQVLLIWQMVIVDGGDQNLQRWHRLLQKARLAAPITDTQVRLALGFLREMEPDMQEINAFQLRYNAFFQPEEGVHWLH
;
A
#
# COMPACT_ATOMS: atom_id res chain seq x y z
N MET A 1 -13.28 -20.59 -1.89
CA MET A 1 -13.38 -20.40 -0.42
C MET A 1 -12.02 -19.94 0.09
N LEU A 2 -11.92 -18.79 0.79
CA LEU A 2 -10.67 -18.37 1.44
C LEU A 2 -10.32 -19.36 2.55
N THR A 3 -9.05 -19.78 2.63
CA THR A 3 -8.58 -20.61 3.74
C THR A 3 -8.56 -19.80 5.05
N SER A 4 -8.49 -20.48 6.20
CA SER A 4 -8.32 -19.81 7.50
C SER A 4 -7.13 -18.85 7.51
N ASP A 5 -6.02 -19.28 6.91
CA ASP A 5 -4.76 -18.57 6.85
C ASP A 5 -4.82 -17.29 6.01
N THR A 6 -5.56 -17.33 4.89
CA THR A 6 -5.82 -16.15 4.07
C THR A 6 -6.60 -15.09 4.84
N ARG A 7 -7.67 -15.49 5.53
CA ARG A 7 -8.49 -14.57 6.34
C ARG A 7 -7.68 -13.94 7.47
N ARG A 8 -6.78 -14.70 8.09
CA ARG A 8 -5.88 -14.18 9.12
C ARG A 8 -4.89 -13.16 8.57
N ALA A 9 -4.32 -13.39 7.39
CA ALA A 9 -3.39 -12.46 6.74
C ALA A 9 -4.07 -11.12 6.41
N ILE A 10 -5.28 -11.16 5.83
CA ILE A 10 -6.09 -9.97 5.53
C ILE A 10 -6.41 -9.20 6.82
N ARG A 11 -6.90 -9.90 7.86
CA ARG A 11 -7.21 -9.29 9.16
C ARG A 11 -6.01 -8.62 9.79
N ARG A 12 -4.82 -9.24 9.72
CA ARG A 12 -3.59 -8.63 10.26
C ARG A 12 -3.32 -7.26 9.64
N LEU A 13 -3.45 -7.13 8.32
CA LEU A 13 -3.24 -5.84 7.64
C LEU A 13 -4.36 -4.85 7.95
N SER A 14 -5.63 -5.28 7.95
CA SER A 14 -6.77 -4.41 8.25
C SER A 14 -6.72 -3.87 9.68
N GLU A 15 -6.42 -4.73 10.66
CA GLU A 15 -6.24 -4.38 12.07
C GLU A 15 -5.06 -3.44 12.26
N ARG A 16 -3.93 -3.69 11.59
CA ARG A 16 -2.75 -2.82 11.66
C ARG A 16 -3.05 -1.39 11.19
N LEU A 17 -3.84 -1.27 10.12
CA LEU A 17 -4.26 0.02 9.53
C LEU A 17 -5.52 0.61 10.17
N ASN A 18 -6.20 -0.14 11.05
CA ASN A 18 -7.49 0.20 11.63
C ASN A 18 -8.55 0.58 10.57
N ILE A 19 -8.72 -0.30 9.59
CA ILE A 19 -9.72 -0.22 8.51
C ILE A 19 -10.54 -1.51 8.42
N ASP A 20 -11.69 -1.46 7.73
CA ASP A 20 -12.39 -2.67 7.31
C ASP A 20 -11.53 -3.49 6.34
N VAL A 21 -11.84 -4.78 6.19
CA VAL A 21 -11.14 -5.68 5.25
C VAL A 21 -11.41 -5.36 3.78
N VAL A 22 -12.49 -4.61 3.49
CA VAL A 22 -13.00 -4.37 2.13
C VAL A 22 -11.94 -3.82 1.17
N PRO A 23 -11.15 -2.77 1.49
CA PRO A 23 -10.13 -2.27 0.55
C PRO A 23 -9.07 -3.32 0.21
N ILE A 24 -8.72 -4.19 1.16
CA ILE A 24 -7.72 -5.24 0.96
C ILE A 24 -8.32 -6.37 0.10
N GLU A 25 -9.56 -6.77 0.39
CA GLU A 25 -10.27 -7.78 -0.39
C GLU A 25 -10.50 -7.32 -1.84
N SER A 26 -10.93 -6.07 -2.04
CA SER A 26 -11.11 -5.48 -3.37
C SER A 26 -9.81 -5.41 -4.16
N MET A 27 -8.71 -5.01 -3.51
CA MET A 27 -7.40 -5.01 -4.16
C MET A 27 -6.99 -6.43 -4.60
N ILE A 28 -7.14 -7.42 -3.71
CA ILE A 28 -6.80 -8.83 -4.02
C ILE A 28 -7.67 -9.40 -5.13
N ASP A 29 -8.96 -9.04 -5.17
CA ASP A 29 -9.88 -9.48 -6.23
C ASP A 29 -9.45 -8.91 -7.60
N GLN A 30 -9.07 -7.63 -7.64
CA GLN A 30 -8.58 -6.98 -8.86
C GLN A 30 -7.20 -7.48 -9.33
N MET A 31 -6.35 -7.99 -8.42
CA MET A 31 -5.09 -8.65 -8.78
C MET A 31 -5.31 -9.96 -9.57
N GLY A 32 -6.51 -10.52 -9.54
CA GLY A 32 -6.82 -11.81 -10.13
C GLY A 32 -6.23 -12.99 -9.36
N LYS A 33 -6.52 -14.21 -9.85
CA LYS A 33 -6.31 -15.45 -9.06
C LYS A 33 -4.84 -15.72 -8.76
N THR A 34 -3.96 -15.50 -9.73
CA THR A 34 -2.55 -15.86 -9.61
C THR A 34 -1.80 -14.83 -8.77
N ALA A 35 -1.86 -13.55 -9.17
CA ALA A 35 -1.16 -12.50 -8.45
C ALA A 35 -1.76 -12.25 -7.05
N GLY A 36 -3.09 -12.34 -6.90
CA GLY A 36 -3.74 -12.28 -5.59
C GLY A 36 -3.32 -13.43 -4.66
N GLY A 37 -3.13 -14.64 -5.19
CA GLY A 37 -2.60 -15.77 -4.43
C GLY A 37 -1.16 -15.54 -3.95
N GLU A 38 -0.30 -14.99 -4.80
CA GLU A 38 1.07 -14.60 -4.45
C GLU A 38 1.10 -13.50 -3.40
N PHE A 39 0.26 -12.47 -3.53
CA PHE A 39 0.14 -11.40 -2.54
C PHE A 39 -0.30 -11.94 -1.18
N LEU A 40 -1.26 -12.87 -1.16
CA LEU A 40 -1.72 -13.51 0.08
C LEU A 40 -0.62 -14.35 0.73
N GLN A 41 0.16 -15.09 -0.06
CA GLN A 41 1.31 -15.84 0.43
C GLN A 41 2.40 -14.91 0.98
N TYR A 42 2.62 -13.77 0.31
CA TYR A 42 3.54 -12.72 0.75
C TYR A 42 3.07 -12.12 2.09
N LEU A 43 1.80 -11.75 2.19
CA LEU A 43 1.21 -11.17 3.40
C LEU A 43 1.13 -12.16 4.58
N HIS A 44 1.18 -13.47 4.32
CA HIS A 44 1.20 -14.48 5.39
C HIS A 44 2.55 -14.52 6.13
N ARG A 45 3.62 -13.97 5.57
CA ARG A 45 4.94 -13.88 6.22
C ARG A 45 4.84 -13.03 7.49
N PRO A 46 5.29 -13.52 8.66
CA PRO A 46 4.98 -12.90 9.94
C PRO A 46 5.78 -11.63 10.24
N ASP A 47 6.74 -11.24 9.41
CA ASP A 47 7.62 -10.11 9.67
C ASP A 47 7.00 -8.75 9.33
N GLU A 48 7.50 -7.70 9.99
CA GLU A 48 7.00 -6.32 9.84
C GLU A 48 7.30 -5.75 8.45
N SER A 49 8.38 -6.20 7.79
CA SER A 49 8.76 -5.67 6.47
C SER A 49 7.74 -6.04 5.39
N HIS A 50 7.22 -7.29 5.41
CA HIS A 50 6.16 -7.70 4.49
C HIS A 50 4.85 -6.96 4.79
N LEU A 51 4.53 -6.69 6.06
CA LEU A 51 3.35 -5.93 6.43
C LEU A 51 3.43 -4.47 5.96
N GLN A 52 4.59 -3.83 6.13
CA GLN A 52 4.84 -2.49 5.63
C GLN A 52 4.77 -2.45 4.11
N ASN A 53 5.40 -3.39 3.41
CA ASN A 53 5.35 -3.46 1.95
C ASN A 53 3.91 -3.67 1.44
N ALA A 54 3.14 -4.54 2.08
CA ALA A 54 1.73 -4.75 1.73
C ALA A 54 0.88 -3.48 1.95
N ALA A 55 1.13 -2.73 3.03
CA ALA A 55 0.47 -1.45 3.26
C ALA A 55 0.83 -0.40 2.19
N GLN A 56 2.08 -0.39 1.70
CA GLN A 56 2.49 0.51 0.62
C GLN A 56 1.93 0.09 -0.74
N VAL A 57 1.83 -1.21 -1.03
CA VAL A 57 1.12 -1.70 -2.23
C VAL A 57 -0.35 -1.30 -2.20
N LEU A 58 -1.01 -1.43 -1.03
CA LEU A 58 -2.39 -0.99 -0.85
C LEU A 58 -2.57 0.52 -1.05
N LEU A 59 -1.63 1.34 -0.56
CA LEU A 59 -1.61 2.78 -0.81
C LEU A 59 -1.47 3.08 -2.30
N ILE A 60 -0.51 2.44 -3.00
CA ILE A 60 -0.28 2.64 -4.43
C ILE A 60 -1.54 2.27 -5.22
N TRP A 61 -2.14 1.11 -4.95
CA TRP A 61 -3.40 0.69 -5.58
C TRP A 61 -4.51 1.72 -5.35
N GLN A 62 -4.67 2.20 -4.11
CA GLN A 62 -5.70 3.21 -3.82
C GLN A 62 -5.52 4.50 -4.59
N MET A 63 -4.29 5.00 -4.67
CA MET A 63 -4.03 6.31 -5.26
C MET A 63 -3.93 6.27 -6.79
N VAL A 64 -3.50 5.15 -7.37
CA VAL A 64 -3.30 5.04 -8.82
C VAL A 64 -4.51 4.43 -9.51
N ILE A 65 -5.23 3.51 -8.86
CA ILE A 65 -6.36 2.81 -9.48
C ILE A 65 -7.71 3.33 -8.99
N VAL A 66 -7.86 3.56 -7.69
CA VAL A 66 -9.19 3.82 -7.11
C VAL A 66 -9.56 5.30 -7.10
N ASP A 67 -8.77 6.13 -6.41
CA ASP A 67 -9.01 7.57 -6.28
C ASP A 67 -7.70 8.33 -5.99
N GLY A 68 -7.21 9.04 -7.01
CA GLY A 68 -6.00 9.85 -6.99
C GLY A 68 -6.09 11.17 -6.23
N GLY A 69 -7.24 11.50 -5.63
CA GLY A 69 -7.50 12.81 -5.03
C GLY A 69 -6.72 13.11 -3.74
N ASP A 70 -6.38 14.38 -3.52
CA ASP A 70 -5.57 14.84 -2.38
C ASP A 70 -6.22 14.55 -1.02
N GLN A 71 -7.55 14.61 -0.94
CA GLN A 71 -8.28 14.28 0.29
C GLN A 71 -8.12 12.79 0.64
N ASN A 72 -8.17 11.91 -0.36
CA ASN A 72 -7.94 10.48 -0.19
C ASN A 72 -6.48 10.22 0.24
N LEU A 73 -5.53 10.88 -0.42
CA LEU A 73 -4.11 10.82 -0.09
C LEU A 73 -3.83 11.18 1.38
N GLN A 74 -4.34 12.32 1.84
CA GLN A 74 -4.18 12.75 3.23
C GLN A 74 -4.86 11.81 4.22
N ARG A 75 -5.99 11.21 3.86
CA ARG A 75 -6.66 10.20 4.70
C ARG A 75 -5.80 8.95 4.83
N TRP A 76 -5.32 8.39 3.72
CA TRP A 76 -4.49 7.18 3.73
C TRP A 76 -3.14 7.40 4.41
N HIS A 77 -2.51 8.56 4.20
CA HIS A 77 -1.29 8.89 4.93
C HIS A 77 -1.52 8.94 6.45
N ARG A 78 -2.63 9.54 6.92
CA ARG A 78 -2.97 9.54 8.35
C ARG A 78 -3.22 8.13 8.91
N LEU A 79 -3.80 7.22 8.14
CA LEU A 79 -3.96 5.81 8.53
C LEU A 79 -2.58 5.15 8.71
N LEU A 80 -1.68 5.34 7.74
CA LEU A 80 -0.31 4.83 7.81
C LEU A 80 0.47 5.42 8.99
N GLN A 81 0.31 6.71 9.29
CA GLN A 81 0.96 7.36 10.43
C GLN A 81 0.51 6.76 11.76
N LYS A 82 -0.81 6.62 11.96
CA LYS A 82 -1.37 5.98 13.16
C LYS A 82 -0.90 4.53 13.31
N ALA A 83 -0.76 3.83 12.18
CA ALA A 83 -0.20 2.51 12.12
C ALA A 83 1.34 2.49 12.25
N ARG A 84 2.07 3.60 12.35
CA ARG A 84 3.55 3.60 12.29
C ARG A 84 4.11 2.88 11.05
N LEU A 85 3.38 2.96 9.93
CA LEU A 85 3.73 2.42 8.62
C LEU A 85 3.98 3.54 7.59
N ALA A 86 3.76 4.80 7.96
CA ALA A 86 4.09 5.94 7.14
C ALA A 86 5.61 6.03 6.97
N ALA A 87 6.06 5.86 5.74
CA ALA A 87 7.44 5.90 5.31
C ALA A 87 7.49 6.37 3.85
N PRO A 88 8.65 6.86 3.35
CA PRO A 88 8.83 7.07 1.92
C PRO A 88 8.53 5.79 1.14
N ILE A 89 7.87 5.94 -0.01
CA ILE A 89 7.68 4.85 -0.96
C ILE A 89 9.01 4.62 -1.69
N THR A 90 9.50 3.39 -1.61
CA THR A 90 10.77 2.97 -2.21
C THR A 90 10.58 2.32 -3.58
N ASP A 91 11.64 2.28 -4.39
CA ASP A 91 11.61 1.58 -5.69
C ASP A 91 11.31 0.08 -5.54
N THR A 92 11.68 -0.52 -4.40
CA THR A 92 11.31 -1.90 -4.07
C THR A 92 9.80 -2.04 -3.95
N GLN A 93 9.12 -1.10 -3.31
CA GLN A 93 7.66 -1.11 -3.19
C GLN A 93 6.96 -0.80 -4.52
N VAL A 94 7.53 0.06 -5.35
CA VAL A 94 7.08 0.26 -6.74
C VAL A 94 7.15 -1.04 -7.53
N ARG A 95 8.27 -1.77 -7.47
CA ARG A 95 8.41 -3.08 -8.14
C ARG A 95 7.45 -4.13 -7.59
N LEU A 96 7.21 -4.15 -6.27
CA LEU A 96 6.22 -5.04 -5.66
C LEU A 96 4.81 -4.71 -6.15
N ALA A 97 4.44 -3.43 -6.21
CA ALA A 97 3.14 -3.01 -6.73
C ALA A 97 2.97 -3.41 -8.20
N LEU A 98 3.95 -3.14 -9.06
CA LEU A 98 3.94 -3.57 -10.46
C LEU A 98 3.80 -5.10 -10.59
N GLY A 99 4.50 -5.86 -9.73
CA GLY A 99 4.45 -7.32 -9.74
C GLY A 99 3.07 -7.87 -9.33
N PHE A 100 2.50 -7.37 -8.24
CA PHE A 100 1.22 -7.86 -7.74
C PHE A 100 0.02 -7.35 -8.55
N LEU A 101 0.09 -6.13 -9.08
CA LEU A 101 -0.99 -5.51 -9.86
C LEU A 101 -0.87 -5.80 -11.37
N ARG A 102 0.05 -6.66 -11.80
CA ARG A 102 0.37 -6.92 -13.21
C ARG A 102 -0.82 -7.25 -14.11
N GLU A 103 -1.84 -7.93 -13.58
CA GLU A 103 -3.03 -8.31 -14.36
C GLU A 103 -3.91 -7.08 -14.69
N MET A 104 -3.74 -5.97 -13.98
CA MET A 104 -4.43 -4.70 -14.20
C MET A 104 -3.67 -3.78 -15.17
N GLU A 105 -2.48 -4.20 -15.62
CA GLU A 105 -1.58 -3.42 -16.49
C GLU A 105 -1.39 -1.96 -16.02
N PRO A 106 -0.99 -1.72 -14.75
CA PRO A 106 -0.89 -0.37 -14.23
C PRO A 106 0.19 0.42 -14.98
N ASP A 107 -0.07 1.71 -15.22
CA ASP A 107 0.90 2.59 -15.85
C ASP A 107 2.10 2.82 -14.91
N MET A 108 3.27 2.37 -15.35
CA MET A 108 4.53 2.55 -14.63
C MET A 108 4.87 4.02 -14.41
N GLN A 109 4.57 4.90 -15.38
CA GLN A 109 4.80 6.33 -15.25
C GLN A 109 3.91 6.94 -14.18
N GLU A 110 2.65 6.51 -14.07
CA GLU A 110 1.73 6.98 -13.02
C GLU A 110 2.18 6.54 -11.63
N ILE A 111 2.60 5.28 -11.46
CA ILE A 111 3.14 4.80 -10.17
C ILE A 111 4.39 5.58 -9.77
N ASN A 112 5.33 5.80 -10.70
CA ASN A 112 6.53 6.58 -10.41
C ASN A 112 6.21 8.05 -10.09
N ALA A 113 5.28 8.66 -10.83
CA ALA A 113 4.82 10.02 -10.54
C ALA A 113 4.16 10.10 -9.15
N PHE A 114 3.38 9.09 -8.78
CA PHE A 114 2.79 8.99 -7.44
C PHE A 114 3.86 8.83 -6.36
N GLN A 115 4.86 7.98 -6.55
CA GLN A 115 5.97 7.81 -5.60
C GLN A 115 6.67 9.15 -5.34
N LEU A 116 7.05 9.88 -6.39
CA LEU A 116 7.71 11.18 -6.29
C LEU A 116 6.83 12.19 -5.55
N ARG A 117 5.54 12.28 -5.93
CA ARG A 117 4.58 13.20 -5.31
C ARG A 117 4.37 12.89 -3.82
N TYR A 118 4.15 11.63 -3.48
CA TYR A 118 3.94 11.19 -2.09
C TYR A 118 5.17 11.48 -1.24
N ASN A 119 6.36 11.14 -1.72
CA ASN A 119 7.61 11.37 -0.99
C ASN A 119 7.85 12.88 -0.79
N ALA A 120 7.71 13.69 -1.84
CA ALA A 120 7.87 15.14 -1.73
C ALA A 120 6.88 15.79 -0.75
N PHE A 121 5.63 15.29 -0.70
CA PHE A 121 4.58 15.89 0.12
C PHE A 121 4.70 15.52 1.62
N PHE A 122 5.10 14.29 1.93
CA PHE A 122 5.12 13.78 3.31
C PHE A 122 6.51 13.55 3.90
N GLN A 123 7.56 13.76 3.11
CA GLN A 123 8.96 13.74 3.53
C GLN A 123 9.62 15.03 3.02
N PRO A 124 9.33 16.19 3.63
CA PRO A 124 10.18 17.36 3.39
C PRO A 124 11.61 16.98 3.77
N GLU A 125 12.57 17.40 2.94
CA GLU A 125 14.00 17.20 3.19
C GLU A 125 14.33 17.51 4.66
N GLU A 126 15.13 16.65 5.30
CA GLU A 126 15.64 16.96 6.63
C GLU A 126 16.28 18.35 6.62
N GLY A 127 15.63 19.29 7.32
CA GLY A 127 16.24 20.55 7.74
C GLY A 127 15.82 21.78 6.95
N VAL A 128 14.70 22.39 7.34
CA VAL A 128 14.77 23.76 7.87
C VAL A 128 13.72 23.93 8.98
N HIS A 129 14.12 23.73 10.23
CA HIS A 129 13.44 24.38 11.34
C HIS A 129 13.82 25.87 11.32
N TRP A 130 12.99 26.72 10.71
CA TRP A 130 13.07 28.14 11.05
C TRP A 130 12.47 28.31 12.45
N LEU A 131 13.33 28.55 13.43
CA LEU A 131 12.93 29.13 14.70
C LEU A 131 12.40 30.55 14.42
N HIS A 132 11.09 30.74 14.61
CA HIS A 132 10.50 32.05 14.84
C HIS A 132 9.62 31.98 16.09
#